data_AF-A0A1H9H7D4-F1
#
_entry.id   AF-A0A1H9H7D4-F1
#
_cell.length_a   1.000
_cell.length_b   1.000
_cell.length_c   1.000
_cell.angle_alpha   90.00
_cell.angle_beta   90.00
_cell.angle_gamma   90.00
#
_symmetry.space_group_name_H-M   'P 1'
#
loop_
_entity.id
_entity.type
_entity.pdbx_description
1 polymer ?
#
loop_
_entity_poly.entity_id
_entity_poly.type
_entity_poly.pdbx_seq_one_letter_code
_entity_poly.pdbx_strand_id
1 'polypeptide(L)' 'RGSIIITSNLPFEEWTEVFGSERLTGALLDRLTHHVHILEMNGESYRLKHSRNKQQ' A
#
# COMPACT_ATOMS: atom_id res chain seq x y z
N ARG A 1 -13.00 18.15 -6.04
CA ARG A 1 -12.10 17.13 -6.64
C ARG A 1 -10.80 17.19 -5.86
N GLY A 2 -10.41 16.12 -5.18
CA GLY A 2 -9.19 16.06 -4.39
C GLY A 2 -8.40 14.81 -4.76
N SER A 3 -7.08 14.90 -4.71
CA SER A 3 -6.17 13.75 -4.83
C SER A 3 -6.08 13.02 -3.49
N ILE A 4 -5.90 11.71 -3.53
CA ILE A 4 -5.68 10.86 -2.35
C ILE A 4 -4.38 10.11 -2.55
N ILE A 5 -3.57 10.02 -1.49
CA ILE A 5 -2.41 9.13 -1.42
C ILE A 5 -2.76 8.03 -0.42
N ILE A 6 -2.55 6.78 -0.82
CA ILE A 6 -2.75 5.59 0.02
C ILE A 6 -1.42 4.85 0.07
N THR A 7 -1.02 4.41 1.26
CA THR A 7 0.16 3.58 1.47
C THR A 7 -0.28 2.26 2.11
N SER A 8 0.11 1.14 1.52
CA SER A 8 -0.16 -0.20 2.03
C SER A 8 1.12 -1.03 1.97
N ASN A 9 1.35 -1.86 2.98
CA ASN A 9 2.35 -2.92 2.94
C ASN A 9 1.78 -4.26 2.45
N LEU A 10 0.46 -4.32 2.20
CA LEU A 10 -0.23 -5.49 1.66
C LEU A 10 -0.51 -5.29 0.16
N PRO A 11 -0.33 -6.35 -0.66
CA PRO A 11 -0.77 -6.35 -2.06
C PRO A 11 -2.30 -6.27 -2.14
N PHE A 12 -2.84 -5.83 -3.29
CA PHE A 12 -4.28 -5.62 -3.45
C PHE A 12 -5.12 -6.90 -3.26
N GLU A 13 -4.55 -8.07 -3.54
CA GLU A 13 -5.21 -9.37 -3.36
C GLU A 13 -5.59 -9.62 -1.89
N GLU A 14 -4.75 -9.15 -0.96
CA GLU A 14 -4.97 -9.29 0.49
C GLU A 14 -5.93 -8.24 1.06
N TRP A 15 -6.36 -7.24 0.28
CA TRP A 15 -7.27 -6.20 0.77
C TRP A 15 -8.67 -6.75 1.08
N THR A 16 -9.06 -7.87 0.46
CA THR A 16 -10.33 -8.52 0.76
C THR A 16 -10.40 -8.98 2.22
N GLU A 17 -9.27 -9.37 2.82
CA GLU A 17 -9.20 -9.74 4.23
C GLU A 17 -9.42 -8.53 5.14
N VAL A 18 -8.95 -7.36 4.72
CA VAL A 18 -9.08 -6.09 5.46
C VAL A 18 -10.51 -5.56 5.38
N PHE A 19 -11.13 -5.59 4.21
CA PHE A 19 -12.48 -5.05 4.00
C PHE A 19 -13.60 -6.08 4.17
N GLY A 20 -13.26 -7.36 4.35
CA GLY A 20 -14.17 -8.45 4.71
C GLY A 20 -15.16 -8.87 3.61
N SER A 21 -15.13 -8.25 2.43
CA SER A 21 -16.01 -8.57 1.31
C SER A 21 -15.32 -8.34 -0.02
N GLU A 22 -15.28 -9.38 -0.85
CA GLU A 22 -14.73 -9.32 -2.21
C GLU A 22 -15.47 -8.27 -3.06
N ARG A 23 -16.80 -8.23 -2.97
CA ARG A 23 -17.62 -7.28 -3.72
C ARG A 23 -17.32 -5.82 -3.36
N LEU A 24 -17.17 -5.52 -2.06
CA LEU A 24 -16.82 -4.16 -1.61
C LEU A 24 -15.39 -3.80 -1.99
N THR A 25 -14.46 -4.73 -1.83
CA THR A 25 -13.04 -4.54 -2.18
C THR A 25 -12.87 -4.29 -3.66
N GLY A 26 -13.54 -5.07 -4.52
CA GLY A 26 -13.52 -4.88 -5.97
C GLY A 26 -14.07 -3.51 -6.38
N ALA A 27 -15.20 -3.09 -5.82
CA ALA A 27 -15.77 -1.77 -6.11
C ALA A 27 -14.90 -0.61 -5.60
N LEU A 28 -14.16 -0.81 -4.51
CA LEU A 28 -13.20 0.16 -4.00
C LEU A 28 -11.97 0.26 -4.91
N LEU A 29 -11.36 -0.89 -5.24
CA LEU A 29 -10.18 -0.96 -6.10
C LEU A 29 -10.47 -0.37 -7.47
N ASP A 30 -11.62 -0.68 -8.08
CA ASP A 30 -12.05 -0.10 -9.36
C ASP A 30 -12.01 1.44 -9.35
N ARG A 31 -12.52 2.08 -8.28
CA ARG A 31 -12.50 3.53 -8.14
C ARG A 31 -11.10 4.08 -7.90
N LEU A 32 -10.28 3.38 -7.11
CA LEU A 32 -8.93 3.82 -6.76
C LEU A 32 -7.96 3.66 -7.93
N THR A 33 -8.13 2.67 -8.79
CA THR A 33 -7.22 2.37 -9.89
C THR A 33 -7.61 3.02 -11.22
N HIS A 34 -8.80 3.62 -11.31
CA HIS A 34 -9.28 4.27 -12.54
C HIS A 34 -8.34 5.39 -13.05
N HIS A 35 -7.78 6.20 -12.14
CA HIS A 35 -6.79 7.24 -12.48
C HIS A 35 -5.71 7.34 -11.39
N VAL A 36 -4.68 6.49 -11.49
CA VAL A 36 -3.66 6.37 -10.44
C VAL A 36 -2.25 6.22 -10.99
N HIS A 37 -1.28 6.52 -10.14
CA HIS A 37 0.10 6.08 -10.28
C HIS A 37 0.42 5.12 -9.14
N ILE A 38 0.74 3.88 -9.46
CA ILE A 38 1.17 2.88 -8.47
C ILE A 38 2.68 2.98 -8.33
N LEU A 39 3.14 3.16 -7.09
CA LEU A 39 4.56 3.22 -6.75
C LEU A 39 4.90 2.02 -5.86
N GLU A 40 5.62 1.06 -6.43
CA GLU A 40 6.10 -0.11 -5.69
C GLU A 40 7.37 0.23 -4.91
N MET A 41 7.33 0.02 -3.60
CA MET A 41 8.43 0.34 -2.69
C MET A 41 9.22 -0.94 -2.35
N ASN A 42 10.22 -1.26 -3.16
CA ASN A 42 11.04 -2.49 -3.02
C ASN A 42 12.40 -2.25 -2.32
N GLY A 43 12.54 -1.14 -1.58
CA GLY A 43 13.80 -0.75 -0.93
C GLY A 43 14.03 -1.38 0.44
N GLU A 44 15.26 -1.31 0.93
CA GLU A 44 15.56 -1.70 2.32
C GLU A 44 14.84 -0.82 3.34
N SER A 45 14.44 -1.42 4.47
CA SER A 45 13.86 -0.67 5.59
C SER A 45 14.83 0.39 6.09
N TYR A 46 14.40 1.66 5.98
CA TYR A 46 15.14 2.79 6.50
C TYR A 46 15.39 2.65 8.01
N ARG A 47 14.42 2.11 8.77
CA ARG A 47 14.56 1.85 10.21
C ARG A 47 15.69 0.87 10.51
N LEU A 48 15.78 -0.23 9.74
CA LEU A 48 16.85 -1.22 9.91
C LEU A 48 18.22 -0.62 9.57
N LYS A 49 18.32 0.17 8.49
CA LYS A 49 19.55 0.88 8.13
C LYS A 49 20.01 1.82 9.24
N HIS A 50 19.10 2.56 9.86
CA HIS A 50 19.42 3.46 10.99
C HIS A 50 19.86 2.70 12.24
N SER A 51 19.21 1.58 12.55
CA SER A 51 19.59 0.73 13.68
C SER A 51 21.00 0.16 13.52
N ARG A 52 21.35 -0.31 12.31
CA ARG A 52 22.71 -0.82 12.00
C ARG A 52 23.77 0.26 12.18
N ASN A 53 23.51 1.47 11.71
CA ASN A 53 24.47 2.59 11.79
C ASN A 53 24.70 3.10 13.22
N LYS A 54 23.77 2.89 14.17
CA LYS A 54 23.95 3.27 15.58
C LYS A 54 24.74 2.25 16.40
N GLN A 55 24.88 1.01 15.91
CA GLN A 55 25.58 -0.07 16.59
C GLN A 55 27.05 -0.19 16.17
N GLN A 56 27.45 0.54 15.12
CA GLN A 56 28.84 0.75 14.70
C GLN A 56 29.39 2.01 15.35
#